data_AF-A0A9P1HZM6-F1
#
_entry.id   AF-A0A9P1HZM6-F1
#
_cell.length_a   1.000
_cell.length_b   1.000
_cell.length_c   1.000
_cell.angle_alpha   90.00
_cell.angle_beta   90.00
_cell.angle_gamma   90.00
#
_symmetry.space_group_name_H-M   'P 1'
#
loop_
_entity.id
_entity.type
_entity.pdbx_description
1 polymer ?
#
loop_
_entity_poly.entity_id
_entity_poly.type
_entity_poly.pdbx_seq_one_letter_code
_entity_poly.pdbx_strand_id
1 'polypeptide(L)'
;MSLDALRNALNEIRDKLTVSVSQPKLLKALCRNHNLDLNTDECKDILKKGTEFFNQRLDERVNELIDECKLQEKIDQLAKITAECVSFNEELGVDLGYRFGKPRDEVLPYIKKVQSNYQESLESEYVGLQQELARLQAEYQDKSVQLGERMKQFEARMMS
;
A
#
# COMPACT_ATOMS: atom_id res chain seq x y z
N MET A 1 -0.71 13.56 -4.24
CA MET A 1 0.42 14.12 -5.02
C MET A 1 0.42 13.40 -6.36
N SER A 2 0.31 14.09 -7.50
CA SER A 2 0.27 13.46 -8.82
C SER A 2 1.59 13.62 -9.57
N LEU A 3 1.86 12.76 -10.56
CA LEU A 3 3.00 12.93 -11.46
C LEU A 3 2.94 14.27 -12.19
N ASP A 4 1.73 14.77 -12.48
CA ASP A 4 1.54 16.09 -13.10
C ASP A 4 2.02 17.23 -12.21
N ALA A 5 1.84 17.14 -10.89
CA ALA A 5 2.37 18.13 -9.96
C ALA A 5 3.92 18.14 -9.97
N LEU A 6 4.55 16.97 -10.07
CA LEU A 6 6.00 16.85 -10.22
C LEU A 6 6.48 17.45 -11.54
N ARG A 7 5.80 17.14 -12.65
CA ARG A 7 6.10 17.71 -13.98
C ARG A 7 5.97 19.22 -13.99
N ASN A 8 4.93 19.76 -13.35
CA ASN A 8 4.73 21.21 -13.24
C ASN A 8 5.86 21.88 -12.45
N ALA A 9 6.28 21.29 -11.33
CA ALA A 9 7.41 21.82 -10.56
C ALA A 9 8.73 21.78 -11.36
N LEU A 10 8.97 20.71 -12.13
CA LEU A 10 10.13 20.60 -13.01
C LEU A 10 10.10 21.65 -14.13
N ASN A 11 8.93 21.88 -14.72
CA ASN A 11 8.73 22.93 -15.72
C ASN A 11 9.01 24.32 -15.15
N GLU A 12 8.55 24.63 -13.94
CA GLU A 12 8.85 25.92 -13.29
C GLU A 12 10.34 26.14 -13.04
N ILE A 13 11.05 25.08 -12.62
CA ILE A 13 12.51 25.15 -12.42
C ILE A 13 13.21 25.36 -13.76
N ARG A 14 12.80 24.63 -14.80
CA ARG A 14 13.31 24.77 -16.17
C ARG A 14 13.11 26.19 -16.69
N ASP A 15 11.94 26.77 -16.49
CA ASP A 15 11.63 28.12 -16.98
C ASP A 15 12.49 29.17 -16.26
N LYS A 16 12.68 29.04 -14.94
CA LYS A 16 13.58 29.91 -14.15
C LYS A 16 15.04 29.82 -14.61
N LEU A 17 15.52 28.61 -14.88
CA LEU A 17 16.87 28.40 -15.43
C LEU A 17 16.99 29.05 -16.80
N THR A 18 16.02 28.80 -17.68
CA THR A 18 15.98 29.30 -19.06
C THR A 18 16.02 30.82 -19.13
N VAL A 19 15.28 31.52 -18.26
CA VAL A 19 15.31 32.99 -18.17
C VAL A 19 16.71 33.51 -17.85
N SER A 20 17.46 32.81 -17.01
CA SER A 20 18.80 33.22 -16.58
C SER A 20 19.84 33.04 -17.69
N VAL A 21 19.76 31.95 -18.46
CA VAL A 21 20.70 31.70 -19.58
C VAL A 21 20.30 32.38 -20.89
N SER A 22 19.05 32.80 -21.07
CA SER A 22 18.56 33.44 -22.30
C SER A 22 18.88 34.94 -22.41
N GLN A 23 19.86 35.47 -21.66
CA GLN A 23 20.20 36.90 -21.66
C GLN A 23 21.24 37.23 -22.76
N PRO A 24 20.86 37.93 -23.85
CA PRO A 24 21.78 38.21 -24.97
C PRO A 24 22.98 39.07 -24.59
N LYS A 25 22.85 39.86 -23.52
CA LYS A 25 23.93 40.69 -22.98
C LYS A 25 25.10 39.85 -22.47
N LEU A 26 24.83 38.69 -21.85
CA LEU A 26 25.86 37.80 -21.31
C LEU A 26 26.64 37.13 -22.45
N LEU A 27 25.94 36.60 -23.45
CA LEU A 27 26.58 36.01 -24.63
C LEU A 27 27.39 37.06 -25.40
N LYS A 28 26.84 38.27 -25.59
CA LYS A 28 27.56 39.35 -26.29
C LYS A 28 28.83 39.78 -25.55
N ALA A 29 28.80 39.84 -24.22
CA ALA A 29 29.99 40.11 -23.41
C ALA A 29 31.04 39.00 -23.56
N LEU A 30 30.62 37.73 -23.56
CA LEU A 30 31.49 36.58 -23.78
C LEU A 30 32.14 36.62 -25.18
N CYS A 31 31.36 36.86 -26.23
CA CYS A 31 31.86 36.91 -27.61
C CYS A 31 32.91 38.02 -27.80
N ARG A 32 32.69 39.21 -27.21
CA ARG A 32 33.68 40.30 -27.22
C ARG A 32 35.01 39.91 -26.59
N ASN A 33 34.99 39.14 -25.50
CA ASN A 33 36.21 38.65 -24.84
C ASN A 33 36.98 37.63 -25.71
N HIS A 34 36.34 37.06 -26.72
CA HIS A 34 36.92 36.10 -27.66
C HIS A 34 37.09 36.67 -29.08
N ASN A 35 37.09 38.00 -29.23
CA ASN A 35 37.20 38.69 -30.53
C ASN A 35 36.13 38.30 -31.57
N LEU A 36 34.96 37.88 -31.11
CA LEU A 36 33.78 37.63 -31.93
C LEU A 36 32.83 38.82 -31.80
N ASP A 37 32.62 39.56 -32.90
CA ASP A 37 31.70 40.70 -32.92
C ASP A 37 30.34 40.27 -33.47
N LEU A 38 29.54 39.63 -32.60
CA LEU A 38 28.17 39.26 -32.91
C LEU A 38 27.22 40.42 -32.65
N ASN A 39 26.31 40.63 -33.59
CA ASN A 39 25.21 41.56 -33.40
C ASN A 39 24.18 40.98 -32.40
N THR A 40 23.27 41.83 -31.93
CA THR A 40 22.32 41.44 -30.88
C THR A 40 21.35 40.35 -31.35
N ASP A 41 21.00 40.31 -32.63
CA ASP A 41 20.04 39.35 -33.17
C ASP A 41 20.68 37.99 -33.45
N GLU A 42 21.95 37.95 -33.86
CA GLU A 42 22.77 36.72 -33.91
C GLU A 42 22.91 36.09 -32.53
N CYS A 43 23.20 36.90 -31.49
CA CYS A 43 23.23 36.41 -30.11
C CYS A 43 21.88 35.84 -29.67
N LYS A 44 20.76 36.47 -30.03
CA LYS A 44 19.42 35.95 -29.71
C LYS A 44 19.15 34.63 -30.42
N ASP A 45 19.53 34.50 -31.69
CA ASP A 45 19.30 33.28 -32.46
C ASP A 45 20.11 32.09 -31.91
N ILE A 46 21.37 32.33 -31.53
CA ILE A 46 22.22 31.34 -30.87
C ILE A 46 21.63 30.93 -29.51
N LEU A 47 21.23 31.89 -28.68
CA LEU A 47 20.61 31.61 -27.38
C LEU A 47 19.30 30.85 -27.53
N LYS A 48 18.47 31.21 -28.52
CA LYS A 48 17.23 30.51 -28.81
C LYS A 48 17.49 29.04 -29.13
N LYS A 49 18.42 28.75 -30.05
CA LYS A 49 18.80 27.38 -30.42
C LYS A 49 19.39 26.61 -29.23
N GLY A 50 20.24 27.25 -28.43
CA GLY A 50 20.82 26.64 -27.24
C GLY A 50 19.77 26.30 -26.18
N THR A 51 18.83 27.20 -25.95
CA THR A 51 17.70 27.01 -25.03
C THR A 51 16.76 25.90 -25.52
N GLU A 52 16.41 25.88 -26.80
CA GLU A 52 15.57 24.83 -27.40
C GLU A 52 16.22 23.45 -27.24
N PHE A 53 17.52 23.34 -27.57
CA PHE A 53 18.27 22.09 -27.41
C PHE A 53 18.37 21.66 -25.94
N PHE A 54 18.66 22.59 -25.03
CA PHE A 54 18.72 22.32 -23.59
C PHE A 54 17.38 21.81 -23.06
N ASN A 55 16.27 22.47 -23.42
CA ASN A 55 14.94 22.10 -22.98
C ASN A 55 14.54 20.71 -23.49
N GLN A 56 14.81 20.43 -24.77
CA GLN A 56 14.54 19.10 -25.35
C GLN A 56 15.32 18.01 -24.60
N ARG A 57 16.63 18.21 -24.40
CA ARG A 57 17.50 17.26 -23.69
C ARG A 57 17.05 17.03 -22.24
N LEU A 58 16.60 18.10 -21.58
CA LEU A 58 16.12 18.03 -20.21
C LEU A 58 14.80 17.25 -20.12
N ASP A 59 13.87 17.49 -21.03
CA ASP A 59 12.60 16.77 -21.09
C ASP A 59 12.81 15.27 -21.39
N GLU A 60 13.71 14.95 -22.34
CA GLU A 60 14.13 13.57 -22.62
C GLU A 60 14.67 12.89 -21.35
N ARG A 61 15.63 13.51 -20.66
CA ARG A 61 16.24 12.92 -19.46
C ARG A 61 15.27 12.81 -18.28
N VAL A 62 14.35 13.77 -18.12
CA VAL A 62 13.31 13.72 -17.10
C VAL A 62 12.37 12.55 -17.35
N ASN A 63 11.96 12.32 -18.59
CA ASN A 63 11.11 11.19 -18.94
C ASN A 63 11.83 9.86 -18.73
N GLU A 64 13.10 9.74 -19.13
CA GLU A 64 13.93 8.57 -18.82
C GLU A 64 13.98 8.29 -17.32
N LEU A 65 14.18 9.32 -16.48
CA LEU A 65 14.21 9.17 -15.03
C LEU A 65 12.85 8.74 -14.46
N ILE A 66 11.75 9.25 -15.00
CA ILE A 66 10.39 8.84 -14.62
C ILE A 66 10.20 7.34 -14.87
N ASP A 67 10.65 6.87 -16.03
CA ASP A 67 10.53 5.47 -16.44
C ASP A 67 11.49 4.55 -15.67
N GLU A 68 12.78 4.92 -15.58
CA GLU A 68 13.82 4.19 -14.83
C GLU A 68 13.42 3.99 -13.37
N CYS A 69 12.90 5.04 -12.73
CA CYS A 69 12.50 5.00 -11.33
C CYS A 69 11.09 4.43 -11.11
N LYS A 70 10.35 4.16 -12.20
CA LYS A 70 8.94 3.77 -12.17
C LYS A 70 8.10 4.72 -11.31
N LEU A 71 8.33 6.02 -11.46
CA LEU A 71 7.72 7.02 -10.58
C LEU A 71 6.20 7.00 -10.64
N GLN A 72 5.63 6.75 -11.82
CA GLN A 72 4.17 6.62 -11.98
C GLN A 72 3.62 5.49 -11.09
N GLU A 73 4.18 4.28 -11.21
CA GLU A 73 3.76 3.12 -10.39
C GLU A 73 3.89 3.42 -8.89
N LYS A 74 4.99 4.05 -8.47
CA LYS A 74 5.20 4.39 -7.04
C LYS A 74 4.23 5.44 -6.53
N ILE A 75 3.91 6.44 -7.34
CA ILE A 75 2.92 7.47 -6.99
C ILE A 75 1.52 6.84 -6.89
N ASP A 76 1.16 5.94 -7.81
CA ASP A 76 -0.13 5.24 -7.79
C ASP A 76 -0.24 4.31 -6.57
N GLN A 77 0.83 3.58 -6.24
CA GLN A 77 0.90 2.78 -5.02
C GLN A 77 0.75 3.65 -3.76
N LEU A 78 1.43 4.80 -3.71
CA LEU A 78 1.33 5.72 -2.57
C LEU A 78 -0.09 6.28 -2.44
N ALA A 79 -0.74 6.63 -3.55
CA ALA A 79 -2.13 7.09 -3.54
C ALA A 79 -3.07 6.00 -3.02
N LYS A 80 -2.87 4.75 -3.44
CA LYS A 80 -3.64 3.60 -2.95
C LYS A 80 -3.45 3.38 -1.45
N ILE A 81 -2.20 3.32 -0.97
CA ILE A 81 -1.89 3.16 0.46
C ILE A 81 -2.48 4.31 1.26
N THR A 82 -2.38 5.54 0.75
CA THR A 82 -2.98 6.70 1.42
C THR A 82 -4.49 6.53 1.54
N ALA A 83 -5.20 6.14 0.48
CA ALA A 83 -6.63 5.90 0.51
C ALA A 83 -7.02 4.77 1.48
N GLU A 84 -6.26 3.66 1.48
CA GLU A 84 -6.45 2.56 2.42
C GLU A 84 -6.27 3.01 3.88
N CYS A 85 -5.24 3.80 4.16
CA CYS A 85 -5.02 4.37 5.49
C CYS A 85 -6.13 5.32 5.92
N VAL A 86 -6.64 6.17 5.01
CA VAL A 86 -7.77 7.07 5.32
C VAL A 86 -9.01 6.25 5.66
N SER A 87 -9.37 5.29 4.81
CA SER A 87 -10.53 4.41 5.03
C SER A 87 -10.42 3.63 6.35
N PHE A 88 -9.24 3.09 6.64
CA PHE A 88 -9.00 2.34 7.87
C PHE A 88 -9.06 3.22 9.13
N ASN A 89 -8.56 4.45 9.06
CA ASN A 89 -8.66 5.40 10.17
C ASN A 89 -10.11 5.83 10.42
N GLU A 90 -10.91 6.01 9.36
CA GLU A 90 -12.34 6.27 9.46
C GLU A 90 -13.09 5.11 10.13
N GLU A 91 -12.79 3.86 9.74
CA GLU A 91 -13.36 2.66 10.38
C GLU A 91 -13.03 2.57 11.88
N LEU A 92 -11.82 3.00 12.27
CA LEU A 92 -11.38 3.01 13.66
C LEU A 92 -11.87 4.23 14.45
N GLY A 93 -12.57 5.19 13.82
CA GLY A 93 -12.99 6.44 14.45
C GLY A 93 -11.81 7.33 14.89
N VAL A 94 -10.69 7.24 14.18
CA VAL A 94 -9.46 7.98 14.48
C VAL A 94 -9.35 9.19 13.54
N ASP A 95 -9.25 10.39 14.10
CA ASP A 95 -9.00 11.60 13.32
C ASP A 95 -7.66 11.51 12.56
N LEU A 96 -7.65 12.02 11.33
CA LEU A 96 -6.51 12.09 10.41
C LEU A 96 -5.27 12.71 11.09
N GLY A 97 -4.21 11.90 11.28
CA GLY A 97 -2.92 12.40 11.75
C GLY A 97 -1.90 11.29 12.04
N TYR A 98 -0.61 11.60 11.84
CA TYR A 98 0.50 10.74 12.24
C TYR A 98 0.51 10.61 13.77
N ARG A 99 0.07 9.46 14.31
CA ARG A 99 0.30 9.15 15.71
C ARG A 99 1.73 8.66 15.86
N PHE A 100 2.45 9.20 16.85
CA PHE A 100 3.58 8.48 17.45
C PHE A 100 3.01 7.19 18.06
N GLY A 101 2.94 6.14 17.26
CA GLY A 101 2.48 4.84 17.68
C GLY A 101 3.38 4.29 18.77
N LYS A 102 2.87 4.21 20.01
CA LYS A 102 3.44 3.27 20.96
C LYS A 102 3.14 1.89 20.39
N PRO A 103 4.13 1.03 20.09
CA PRO A 103 3.91 -0.26 19.44
C PRO A 103 2.83 -1.11 20.13
N ARG A 104 2.70 -0.94 21.45
CA ARG A 104 1.66 -1.58 22.25
C ARG A 104 0.24 -1.18 21.84
N ASP A 105 -0.04 0.09 21.59
CA ASP A 105 -1.39 0.61 21.33
C ASP A 105 -1.84 0.32 19.88
N GLU A 106 -0.89 0.19 18.95
CA GLU A 106 -1.17 -0.19 17.56
C GLU A 106 -1.38 -1.69 17.40
N VAL A 107 -0.65 -2.51 18.16
CA VAL A 107 -0.73 -3.97 18.06
C VAL A 107 -1.86 -4.55 18.90
N LEU A 108 -2.29 -3.86 19.98
CA LEU A 108 -3.37 -4.33 20.86
C LEU A 108 -4.69 -4.64 20.13
N PRO A 109 -5.19 -3.79 19.21
CA PRO A 109 -6.42 -4.07 18.46
C PRO A 109 -6.32 -5.35 17.63
N TYR A 110 -5.18 -5.59 16.98
CA TYR A 110 -4.94 -6.82 16.22
C TYR A 110 -4.85 -8.05 17.13
N ILE A 111 -4.15 -7.93 18.26
CA ILE A 111 -4.10 -9.01 19.27
C ILE A 111 -5.52 -9.31 19.78
N LYS A 112 -6.32 -8.29 20.09
CA LYS A 112 -7.70 -8.46 20.56
C LYS A 112 -8.58 -9.15 19.51
N LYS A 113 -8.45 -8.77 18.24
CA LYS A 113 -9.17 -9.41 17.13
C LYS A 113 -8.79 -10.89 16.99
N VAL A 114 -7.50 -11.21 17.03
CA VAL A 114 -7.03 -12.60 17.00
C VAL A 114 -7.53 -13.37 18.22
N GLN A 115 -7.49 -12.78 19.41
CA GLN A 115 -8.03 -13.39 20.63
C GLN A 115 -9.53 -13.68 20.51
N SER A 116 -10.34 -12.73 20.02
CA SER A 116 -11.79 -12.93 19.81
C SER A 116 -12.06 -14.11 18.89
N ASN A 117 -11.38 -14.16 17.73
CA ASN A 117 -11.54 -15.25 16.77
C ASN A 117 -11.15 -16.62 17.38
N TYR A 118 -10.06 -16.65 18.17
CA TYR A 118 -9.63 -17.87 18.85
C TYR A 118 -10.65 -18.32 19.90
N GLN A 119 -11.24 -17.36 20.61
CA GLN A 119 -12.21 -17.60 21.65
C GLN A 119 -13.53 -18.13 21.06
N GLU A 120 -14.02 -17.54 19.96
CA GLU A 120 -15.17 -18.03 19.20
C GLU A 120 -14.92 -19.44 18.64
N SER A 121 -13.72 -19.70 18.11
CA SER A 121 -13.36 -21.04 17.62
C SER A 121 -13.33 -22.08 18.74
N LEU A 122 -12.76 -21.73 19.90
CA LEU A 122 -12.72 -22.60 21.08
C LEU A 122 -14.13 -22.89 21.62
N GLU A 123 -15.00 -21.88 21.69
CA GLU A 123 -16.39 -22.07 22.11
C GLU A 123 -17.15 -22.97 21.14
N SER A 124 -16.97 -22.77 19.83
CA SER A 124 -17.59 -23.62 18.81
C SER A 124 -17.13 -25.08 18.93
N GLU A 125 -15.83 -25.31 19.10
CA GLU A 125 -15.27 -26.66 19.26
C GLU A 125 -15.72 -27.31 20.58
N TYR A 126 -15.78 -26.53 21.66
CA TYR A 126 -16.30 -27.00 22.94
C TYR A 126 -17.76 -27.45 22.85
N VAL A 127 -18.61 -26.65 22.20
CA VAL A 127 -20.01 -27.02 21.95
C VAL A 127 -20.10 -28.29 21.09
N GLY A 128 -19.27 -28.42 20.06
CA GLY A 128 -19.20 -29.62 19.23
C GLY A 128 -18.84 -30.87 20.05
N LEU A 129 -17.83 -30.78 20.90
CA LEU A 129 -17.41 -31.88 21.78
C LEU A 129 -18.50 -32.25 22.81
N GLN A 130 -19.21 -31.26 23.36
CA GLN A 130 -20.34 -31.53 24.26
C GLN A 130 -21.46 -32.30 23.56
N GLN A 131 -21.79 -31.95 22.32
CA GLN A 131 -22.79 -32.66 21.54
C GLN A 131 -22.35 -34.09 21.22
N GLU A 132 -21.08 -34.30 20.87
CA GLU A 132 -20.55 -35.63 20.58
C GLU A 132 -20.49 -36.53 21.84
N LEU A 133 -20.14 -35.97 22.99
CA LEU A 133 -20.22 -36.66 24.29
C LEU A 133 -21.65 -37.08 24.61
N ALA A 134 -22.63 -36.19 24.44
CA ALA A 134 -24.03 -36.50 24.68
C ALA A 134 -24.52 -37.64 23.75
N ARG A 135 -24.12 -37.63 22.47
CA ARG A 135 -24.42 -38.70 21.52
C ARG A 135 -23.83 -40.04 21.97
N LEU A 136 -22.55 -40.06 22.33
CA LEU A 136 -21.85 -41.27 22.79
C LEU A 136 -22.44 -41.84 24.08
N GLN A 137 -22.84 -40.98 25.02
CA GLN A 137 -23.52 -41.40 26.25
C GLN A 137 -24.86 -42.07 25.94
N ALA A 138 -25.67 -41.48 25.06
CA ALA A 138 -26.94 -42.07 24.65
C ALA A 138 -26.75 -43.44 23.96
N GLU A 139 -25.76 -43.55 23.06
CA GLU A 139 -25.45 -44.81 22.37
C GLU A 139 -24.97 -45.90 23.35
N TYR A 140 -24.14 -45.53 24.33
CA TYR A 140 -23.69 -46.45 25.38
C TYR A 140 -24.85 -46.94 26.24
N GLN A 141 -25.77 -46.05 26.62
CA GLN A 141 -26.95 -46.39 27.40
C GLN A 141 -27.88 -47.33 26.65
N ASP A 142 -28.15 -47.06 25.37
CA ASP A 142 -28.96 -47.93 24.52
C ASP A 142 -28.33 -49.33 24.38
N LYS A 143 -27.03 -49.40 24.08
CA LYS A 143 -26.29 -50.68 24.03
C LYS A 143 -26.32 -51.44 25.35
N SER A 144 -26.20 -50.75 26.48
CA SER A 144 -26.28 -51.36 27.82
C SER A 144 -27.65 -51.96 28.08
N VAL A 145 -28.73 -51.29 27.67
CA VAL A 145 -30.10 -51.81 27.81
C VAL A 145 -30.28 -53.05 26.93
N GLN A 146 -29.89 -52.99 25.65
CA GLN A 146 -29.99 -54.11 24.72
C GLN A 146 -29.22 -55.35 25.18
N LEU A 147 -28.01 -55.17 25.73
CA LEU A 147 -27.22 -56.26 26.31
C LEU A 147 -27.92 -56.87 27.53
N GLY A 148 -28.49 -56.06 28.41
CA GLY A 148 -29.25 -56.52 29.57
C GLY A 148 -30.49 -57.34 29.17
N GLU A 149 -31.21 -56.92 28.13
CA GLU A 149 -32.34 -57.69 27.58
C GLU A 149 -31.90 -59.01 26.96
N ARG A 150 -30.80 -59.01 26.20
CA ARG A 150 -30.23 -60.24 25.63
C ARG A 150 -29.79 -61.23 26.71
N MET A 151 -29.19 -60.76 27.79
CA MET A 151 -28.84 -61.62 28.93
C MET A 151 -30.08 -62.27 29.56
N LYS A 152 -31.14 -61.50 29.83
CA LYS A 152 -32.40 -62.04 30.37
C LYS A 152 -33.01 -63.11 29.45
N GLN A 153 -32.99 -62.88 28.13
CA GLN A 153 -33.48 -63.86 27.15
C GLN A 153 -32.63 -65.13 27.14
N PHE A 154 -31.31 -65.00 27.28
CA PHE A 154 -30.39 -66.13 27.34
C PHE A 154 -30.61 -66.96 28.62
N GLU A 155 -30.72 -66.30 29.78
CA GLU A 155 -31.02 -66.95 31.06
C GLU A 155 -32.37 -67.69 31.03
N ALA A 156 -33.40 -67.10 30.43
CA ALA A 156 -34.70 -67.73 30.28
C ALA A 156 -34.65 -69.00 29.41
N ARG A 157 -33.81 -69.05 28.37
CA ARG A 157 -33.61 -70.23 27.52
C ARG A 157 -32.78 -71.33 28.18
N MET A 158 -31.92 -70.99 29.13
CA MET A 158 -31.10 -71.96 29.86
C MET A 158 -31.90 -72.70 30.96
N MET A 159 -32.99 -72.09 31.43
CA MET A 159 -33.85 -72.61 32.51
C MET A 159 -35.09 -73.36 31.99
N SER A 160 -35.32 -73.41 30.67
CA SER A 160 -36.40 -74.16 30.00
C SER A 160 -35.89 -75.46 29.42
#